data_AF-A0A2D6IJN1-F1
#
_entry.id   AF-A0A2D6IJN1-F1
#
_cell.length_a   1.000
_cell.length_b   1.000
_cell.length_c   1.000
_cell.angle_alpha   90.00
_cell.angle_beta   90.00
_cell.angle_gamma   90.00
#
_symmetry.space_group_name_H-M   'P 1'
#
loop_
_entity.id
_entity.type
_entity.pdbx_description
1 polymer ?
#
loop_
_entity_poly.entity_id
_entity_poly.type
_entity_poly.pdbx_seq_one_letter_code
_entity_poly.pdbx_strand_id
1 'polypeptide(L)'
;MKLEKQLQSKEMEEFLKAVVSLKDREEAMAFFRDVFTLEELEEASRRFQVANMLNDGDTFEQIQQETGMSATTISRINYWLHHGMGGYKLMLKRRS
;
A
#
# COMPACT_ATOMS: atom_id res chain seq x y z
N MET A 1 -5.02 4.48 -19.17
CA MET A 1 -3.95 4.35 -18.15
C MET A 1 -2.76 3.69 -18.82
N LYS A 2 -1.63 4.38 -18.98
CA LYS A 2 -0.41 3.74 -19.52
C LYS A 2 0.27 3.02 -18.37
N LEU A 3 0.31 1.69 -18.42
CA LEU A 3 0.98 0.89 -17.40
C LEU A 3 2.49 1.16 -17.48
N GLU A 4 3.15 1.29 -16.32
CA GLU A 4 4.61 1.39 -16.28
C GLU A 4 5.24 0.11 -16.82
N LYS A 5 6.36 0.22 -17.53
CA LYS A 5 7.01 -0.92 -18.20
C LYS A 5 7.37 -2.04 -17.23
N GLN A 6 7.73 -1.68 -16.00
CA GLN A 6 8.06 -2.58 -14.90
C GLN A 6 6.87 -3.47 -14.48
N LEU A 7 5.64 -3.03 -14.75
CA LEU A 7 4.43 -3.78 -14.44
C LEU A 7 3.98 -4.71 -15.58
N GLN A 8 4.70 -4.74 -16.70
CA GLN A 8 4.35 -5.50 -17.92
C GLN A 8 5.20 -6.77 -18.10
N SER A 9 6.02 -7.14 -17.12
CA SER A 9 6.85 -8.34 -17.21
C SER A 9 6.04 -9.60 -16.94
N LYS A 10 6.53 -10.74 -17.46
CA LYS A 10 5.91 -12.05 -17.21
C LYS A 10 5.97 -12.40 -15.72
N GLU A 11 7.05 -12.03 -15.05
CA GLU A 11 7.26 -12.26 -13.62
C GLU A 11 6.24 -11.49 -12.79
N MET A 12 5.95 -10.22 -13.15
CA MET A 12 4.94 -9.42 -12.48
C MET A 12 3.53 -10.01 -12.68
N GLU A 13 3.21 -10.44 -13.90
CA GLU A 13 1.93 -11.08 -14.22
C GLU A 13 1.71 -12.35 -13.37
N GLU A 14 2.71 -13.22 -13.26
CA GLU A 14 2.63 -14.43 -12.43
C GLU A 14 2.53 -14.11 -10.93
N PHE A 15 3.26 -13.10 -10.45
CA PHE A 15 3.13 -12.63 -9.06
C PHE A 15 1.72 -12.12 -8.77
N LEU A 16 1.15 -11.29 -9.65
CA LEU A 16 -0.22 -10.77 -9.49
C LEU A 16 -1.26 -11.89 -9.52
N LYS A 17 -1.10 -12.91 -10.37
CA LYS A 17 -1.96 -14.11 -10.37
C LYS A 17 -1.95 -14.86 -9.04
N ALA A 18 -0.78 -14.97 -8.40
CA ALA A 18 -0.68 -15.55 -7.06
C ALA A 18 -1.34 -14.65 -6.00
N VAL A 19 -1.13 -13.34 -6.04
CA VAL A 19 -1.74 -12.40 -5.09
C VAL A 19 -3.28 -12.42 -5.16
N VAL A 20 -3.86 -12.49 -6.37
CA VAL A 20 -5.33 -12.50 -6.51
C VAL A 20 -5.98 -13.85 -6.18
N SER A 21 -5.20 -14.92 -6.00
CA SER A 21 -5.74 -16.24 -5.63
C SER A 21 -5.83 -16.47 -4.12
N LEU A 22 -5.26 -15.57 -3.31
CA LEU A 22 -5.35 -15.56 -1.84
C LEU A 22 -6.82 -15.43 -1.39
N LYS A 23 -7.22 -16.28 -0.45
CA LYS A 23 -8.63 -16.39 0.01
C LYS A 23 -8.87 -15.76 1.36
N ASP A 24 -7.88 -15.81 2.25
CA ASP A 24 -8.00 -15.32 3.61
C ASP A 24 -6.71 -14.64 4.10
N ARG A 25 -6.78 -14.11 5.32
CA ARG A 25 -5.69 -13.34 5.93
C ARG A 25 -4.51 -14.24 6.28
N GLU A 26 -4.77 -15.48 6.67
CA GLU A 26 -3.75 -16.45 7.06
C GLU A 26 -2.91 -16.87 5.85
N GLU A 27 -3.54 -17.16 4.71
CA GLU A 27 -2.86 -17.39 3.42
C GLU A 27 -2.02 -16.16 3.02
N ALA A 28 -2.62 -14.96 3.09
CA ALA A 28 -1.92 -13.73 2.73
C ALA A 28 -0.70 -13.47 3.63
N MET A 29 -0.82 -13.67 4.94
CA MET A 29 0.27 -13.47 5.89
C MET A 29 1.42 -14.44 5.64
N ALA A 30 1.13 -15.73 5.41
CA ALA A 30 2.16 -16.71 5.09
C ALA A 30 2.86 -16.36 3.77
N PHE A 31 2.11 -16.11 2.70
CA PHE A 31 2.68 -15.78 1.39
C PHE A 31 3.53 -14.51 1.41
N PHE A 32 3.01 -13.42 1.99
CA PHE A 32 3.76 -12.17 2.03
C PHE A 32 4.97 -12.21 2.96
N ARG A 33 4.97 -13.02 4.01
CA ARG A 33 6.15 -13.26 4.85
C ARG A 33 7.26 -14.01 4.12
N ASP A 34 6.91 -14.93 3.23
CA ASP A 34 7.89 -15.66 2.40
C ASP A 34 8.49 -14.77 1.30
N VAL A 35 7.70 -13.84 0.75
CA VAL A 35 8.12 -12.95 -0.35
C VAL A 35 8.90 -11.72 0.14
N PHE A 36 8.44 -11.09 1.22
CA PHE A 36 8.99 -9.82 1.72
C PHE A 36 9.77 -10.02 3.02
N THR A 37 10.62 -9.07 3.39
CA THR A 37 11.20 -9.01 4.75
C THR A 37 10.20 -8.45 5.77
N LEU A 38 10.51 -8.57 7.07
CA LEU A 38 9.66 -7.99 8.11
C LEU A 38 9.63 -6.47 7.99
N GLU A 39 10.78 -5.85 7.70
CA GLU A 39 10.88 -4.40 7.53
C GLU A 39 10.04 -3.91 6.34
N GLU A 40 10.02 -4.66 5.23
CA GLU A 40 9.20 -4.33 4.05
C GLU A 40 7.70 -4.43 4.34
N LEU A 41 7.28 -5.43 5.11
CA LEU A 41 5.87 -5.58 5.52
C LEU A 41 5.44 -4.48 6.49
N GLU A 42 6.27 -4.16 7.48
CA GLU A 42 6.03 -3.05 8.39
C GLU A 42 5.93 -1.72 7.65
N GLU A 43 6.83 -1.49 6.69
CA GLU A 43 6.83 -0.29 5.86
C GLU A 43 5.57 -0.20 4.99
N ALA A 44 5.16 -1.30 4.36
CA ALA A 44 3.92 -1.37 3.59
C ALA A 44 2.69 -1.08 4.47
N SER A 45 2.66 -1.65 5.68
CA SER A 45 1.60 -1.42 6.67
C SER A 45 1.52 0.05 7.10
N ARG A 46 2.66 0.67 7.46
CA ARG A 46 2.72 2.09 7.81
C ARG A 46 2.25 3.00 6.67
N ARG A 47 2.61 2.69 5.42
CA ARG A 47 2.12 3.45 4.25
C ARG A 47 0.61 3.38 4.11
N PHE A 48 0.02 2.20 4.36
CA PHE A 48 -1.43 2.04 4.33
C PHE A 48 -2.12 2.78 5.50
N GLN A 49 -1.52 2.79 6.69
CA GLN A 49 -1.99 3.59 7.82
C GLN A 49 -2.00 5.10 7.49
N VAL A 50 -0.90 5.62 6.93
CA VAL A 50 -0.83 7.02 6.48
C VAL A 50 -1.90 7.32 5.44
N ALA A 51 -2.10 6.45 4.44
CA ALA A 51 -3.15 6.63 3.43
C ALA A 51 -4.55 6.67 4.05
N ASN A 52 -4.79 5.91 5.12
CA ASN A 52 -6.05 5.96 5.86
C ASN A 52 -6.23 7.29 6.58
N MET A 53 -5.23 7.73 7.36
CA MET A 53 -5.28 9.00 8.09
C MET A 53 -5.49 10.20 7.16
N LEU A 54 -4.79 10.22 6.02
CA LEU A 54 -5.01 11.23 4.98
C LEU A 54 -6.43 11.23 4.41
N ASN A 55 -7.01 10.03 4.23
CA ASN A 55 -8.39 9.89 3.77
C ASN A 55 -9.41 10.35 4.82
N ASP A 56 -9.07 10.20 6.10
CA ASP A 56 -9.91 10.59 7.24
C ASP A 56 -9.76 12.09 7.59
N GLY A 57 -8.85 12.81 6.93
CA GLY A 57 -8.67 14.25 7.03
C GLY A 57 -7.63 14.72 8.05
N ASP A 58 -6.80 13.80 8.58
CA ASP A 58 -5.73 14.13 9.51
C ASP A 58 -4.68 15.05 8.87
N THR A 59 -4.11 15.95 9.67
CA THR A 59 -3.04 16.84 9.25
C THR A 59 -1.70 16.10 9.17
N PHE A 60 -0.75 16.65 8.42
CA PHE A 60 0.59 16.07 8.32
C PHE A 60 1.26 15.96 9.69
N GLU A 61 1.07 16.94 10.57
CA GLU A 61 1.64 16.94 11.92
C GLU A 61 1.11 15.76 12.75
N GLN A 62 -0.20 15.51 12.71
CA GLN A 62 -0.81 14.36 13.40
C GLN A 62 -0.27 13.04 12.86
N ILE A 63 -0.17 12.91 11.54
CA ILE A 63 0.35 11.71 10.88
C ILE A 63 1.82 11.48 11.24
N GLN A 64 2.65 12.53 11.29
CA GLN A 64 4.05 12.42 11.70
C GLN A 64 4.18 11.95 13.15
N GLN A 65 3.36 12.47 14.05
CA GLN A 65 3.36 12.08 15.46
C GLN A 65 2.94 10.61 15.65
N GLU A 66 1.92 10.16 14.93
CA GLU A 66 1.38 8.80 15.06
C GLU A 66 2.25 7.74 14.36
N THR A 67 2.76 8.05 13.16
CA THR A 67 3.43 7.05 12.30
C THR A 67 4.95 7.12 12.31
N GLY A 68 5.51 8.23 12.81
CA GLY A 68 6.95 8.52 12.75
C GLY A 68 7.50 8.77 11.34
N MET A 69 6.66 8.79 10.30
CA MET A 69 7.10 9.03 8.93
C MET A 69 7.47 10.50 8.70
N SER A 70 8.42 10.74 7.79
CA SER A 70 8.79 12.11 7.41
C SER A 70 7.69 12.79 6.60
N ALA A 71 7.60 14.12 6.68
CA ALA A 71 6.70 14.93 5.84
C ALA A 71 6.91 14.65 4.32
N THR A 72 8.15 14.39 3.90
CA THR A 72 8.48 14.00 2.52
C THR A 72 7.83 12.68 2.13
N THR A 73 7.85 11.69 3.03
CA THR A 73 7.21 10.38 2.81
C THR A 73 5.69 10.52 2.75
N ILE A 74 5.11 11.25 3.70
CA ILE A 74 3.66 11.51 3.75
C ILE A 74 3.20 12.23 2.48
N SER A 75 3.94 13.23 2.02
CA SER A 75 3.65 13.94 0.77
C SER A 75 3.60 13.02 -0.45
N ARG A 76 4.54 12.06 -0.55
CA ARG A 76 4.52 11.05 -1.63
C ARG A 76 3.29 10.14 -1.53
N ILE A 77 2.94 9.68 -0.32
CA ILE A 77 1.76 8.82 -0.12
C ILE A 77 0.49 9.59 -0.49
N ASN A 78 0.37 10.84 -0.06
CA ASN A 78 -0.74 11.72 -0.42
C ASN A 78 -0.88 11.88 -1.94
N TYR A 79 0.26 12.12 -2.62
CA TYR A 79 0.26 12.19 -4.08
C TYR A 79 -0.28 10.89 -4.72
N TRP A 80 0.17 9.71 -4.30
CA TRP A 80 -0.30 8.43 -4.85
C TRP A 80 -1.76 8.11 -4.46
N LEU A 81 -2.21 8.55 -3.28
CA LEU A 81 -3.61 8.44 -2.87
C LEU A 81 -4.53 9.22 -3.82
N HIS A 82 -4.15 10.45 -4.19
CA HIS A 82 -4.99 11.32 -5.01
C HIS A 82 -4.80 11.14 -6.52
N HIS A 83 -3.58 10.88 -6.97
CA HIS A 83 -3.16 10.91 -8.38
C HIS A 83 -2.57 9.59 -8.90
N GLY A 84 -2.54 8.53 -8.08
CA GLY A 84 -2.04 7.21 -8.46
C GLY A 84 -3.02 6.37 -9.26
N MET A 85 -2.80 5.05 -9.27
CA MET A 85 -3.67 4.08 -9.96
C MET A 85 -5.00 3.79 -9.22
N GLY A 86 -5.30 4.52 -8.14
CA GLY A 86 -6.53 4.37 -7.38
C GLY A 86 -6.57 3.19 -6.40
N GLY A 87 -5.48 2.41 -6.27
CA GLY A 87 -5.41 1.23 -5.39
C GLY A 87 -5.71 1.54 -3.92
N TYR A 88 -5.15 2.63 -3.37
CA TYR A 88 -5.47 3.06 -2.00
C TYR A 88 -6.97 3.35 -1.83
N LYS A 89 -7.54 4.21 -2.67
CA LYS A 89 -8.96 4.57 -2.62
C LYS A 89 -9.87 3.33 -2.72
N LEU A 90 -9.53 2.39 -3.60
CA LEU A 90 -10.29 1.14 -3.74
C LEU A 90 -10.26 0.30 -2.47
N MET A 91 -9.09 0.11 -1.86
CA MET A 91 -8.96 -0.70 -0.65
C MET A 91 -9.58 -0.01 0.57
N LEU A 92 -9.36 1.30 0.72
CA LEU A 92 -9.97 2.10 1.79
C LEU A 92 -11.49 2.02 1.74
N LYS A 93 -12.10 2.11 0.55
CA LYS A 93 -13.56 1.94 0.37
C LYS A 93 -14.07 0.54 0.70
N ARG A 94 -13.29 -0.52 0.46
CA ARG A 94 -13.71 -1.92 0.70
C ARG A 94 -13.69 -2.30 2.19
N ARG A 95 -12.90 -1.60 3.00
CA ARG A 95 -12.79 -1.83 4.46
C ARG A 95 -13.70 -0.92 5.30
N SER A 96 -14.35 0.07 4.68
CA SER A 96 -15.32 0.97 5.33
C SER A 96 -16.68 0.29 5.51
#